data_AF-A0A151EWN0-F1
#
_entry.id   AF-A0A151EWN0-F1
#
_cell.length_a   1.000
_cell.length_b   1.000
_cell.length_c   1.000
_cell.angle_alpha   90.00
_cell.angle_beta   90.00
_cell.angle_gamma   90.00
#
_symmetry.space_group_name_H-M   'P 1'
#
loop_
_entity.id
_entity.type
_entity.pdbx_description
1 polymer ?
#
loop_
_entity_poly.entity_id
_entity_poly.type
_entity_poly.pdbx_seq_one_letter_code
_entity_poly.pdbx_strand_id
1 'polypeptide(L)'
;MKMFIGGLLLGFGIGLLICGLMVSSIMSDFEYTLKKYDRQIDDFYEFTHSYSFETVQDLIDQVSDFYKANPPLRQTLETIGMGQVGQLLQDIDENLEDTVEMSEDLYNAKSSVREARSWIFYLEIGGILLIGAGIAVAVWAFYRE
;
A
#
# COMPACT_ATOMS: atom_id res chain seq x y z
N MET A 1 1.01 -11.53 -46.10
CA MET A 1 0.14 -10.85 -45.09
C MET A 1 0.00 -11.66 -43.79
N LYS A 2 -0.26 -12.98 -43.84
CA LYS A 2 -0.44 -13.82 -42.64
C LYS A 2 0.82 -14.01 -41.78
N MET A 3 2.00 -14.14 -42.40
CA MET A 3 3.28 -14.17 -41.67
C MET A 3 3.58 -12.86 -40.92
N PHE A 4 3.21 -11.70 -41.49
CA PHE A 4 3.37 -10.40 -40.83
C PHE A 4 2.50 -10.29 -39.57
N ILE A 5 1.25 -10.76 -39.64
CA ILE A 5 0.33 -10.81 -38.49
C ILE A 5 0.84 -11.77 -37.41
N GLY A 6 1.36 -12.95 -37.80
CA GLY A 6 1.97 -13.89 -36.85
C GLY A 6 3.20 -13.31 -36.16
N GLY A 7 4.08 -12.63 -36.90
CA GLY A 7 5.24 -11.94 -36.33
C GLY A 7 4.88 -10.79 -35.38
N LEU A 8 3.82 -10.04 -35.68
CA LEU A 8 3.36 -8.93 -34.85
C LEU A 8 2.75 -9.45 -33.53
N LEU A 9 1.95 -10.52 -33.59
CA LEU A 9 1.41 -11.20 -32.40
C LEU A 9 2.53 -11.79 -31.51
N LEU A 10 3.54 -12.41 -32.12
CA LEU A 10 4.72 -12.91 -31.40
C LEU A 10 5.50 -11.78 -30.74
N GLY A 11 5.79 -10.69 -31.46
CA GLY A 11 6.50 -9.53 -30.92
C GLY A 11 5.75 -8.88 -29.76
N PHE A 12 4.44 -8.73 -29.87
CA PHE A 12 3.60 -8.18 -28.81
C PHE A 12 3.54 -9.10 -27.59
N GLY A 13 3.43 -10.42 -27.80
CA GLY A 13 3.44 -11.40 -26.73
C GLY A 13 4.78 -11.48 -25.97
N ILE A 14 5.91 -11.43 -26.69
CA ILE A 14 7.25 -11.37 -26.08
C ILE A 14 7.43 -10.07 -25.30
N GLY A 15 6.99 -8.93 -25.86
CA GLY A 15 7.02 -7.64 -25.16
C GLY A 15 6.22 -7.65 -23.86
N LEU A 16 5.00 -8.22 -23.89
CA LEU A 16 4.18 -8.39 -22.69
C LEU A 16 4.83 -9.31 -21.65
N LEU A 17 5.50 -10.39 -22.08
CA LEU A 17 6.25 -11.25 -21.16
C LEU A 17 7.44 -10.55 -20.51
N ILE A 18 8.22 -9.78 -21.27
CA ILE A 18 9.37 -9.05 -20.72
C ILE A 18 8.89 -8.00 -19.71
N CYS A 19 7.83 -7.25 -20.04
CA CYS A 19 7.22 -6.31 -19.11
C CYS A 19 6.65 -7.03 -17.87
N GLY A 20 5.96 -8.15 -18.05
CA GLY A 20 5.45 -8.98 -16.96
C GLY A 20 6.57 -9.45 -16.02
N LEU A 21 7.66 -9.99 -16.57
CA LEU A 21 8.81 -10.46 -15.80
C LEU A 21 9.55 -9.34 -15.05
N MET A 22 9.74 -8.18 -15.67
CA MET A 22 10.35 -7.03 -14.98
C MET A 22 9.51 -6.55 -13.81
N VAL A 23 8.20 -6.39 -14.02
CA VAL A 23 7.29 -5.95 -12.96
C VAL A 23 7.16 -7.03 -11.88
N SER A 24 7.12 -8.32 -12.26
CA SER A 24 7.09 -9.46 -11.34
C SER A 24 8.33 -9.53 -10.44
N SER A 25 9.53 -9.27 -10.98
CA SER A 25 10.76 -9.23 -10.19
C SER A 25 10.75 -8.12 -9.13
N ILE A 26 10.34 -6.91 -9.50
CA ILE A 26 10.23 -5.79 -8.55
C ILE A 26 9.15 -6.10 -7.52
N MET A 27 8.03 -6.64 -7.96
CA MET A 27 6.89 -6.96 -7.10
C MET A 27 7.20 -8.07 -6.09
N SER A 28 8.06 -9.03 -6.44
CA SER A 28 8.45 -10.13 -5.57
C SER A 28 9.16 -9.64 -4.29
N ASP A 29 10.00 -8.61 -4.38
CA ASP A 29 10.69 -8.06 -3.20
C ASP A 29 9.72 -7.29 -2.29
N PHE A 30 8.78 -6.55 -2.89
CA PHE A 30 7.70 -5.89 -2.16
C PHE A 30 6.75 -6.90 -1.51
N GLU A 31 6.37 -7.97 -2.23
CA GLU A 31 5.52 -9.05 -1.72
C GLU A 31 6.21 -9.80 -0.58
N TYR A 32 7.51 -10.08 -0.69
CA TYR A 32 8.28 -10.72 0.37
C TYR A 32 8.27 -9.89 1.65
N THR A 33 8.49 -8.58 1.52
CA THR A 33 8.47 -7.65 2.65
C THR A 33 7.07 -7.55 3.24
N LEU A 34 6.05 -7.29 2.43
CA LEU A 34 4.66 -7.20 2.90
C LEU A 34 4.17 -8.49 3.55
N LYS A 35 4.50 -9.66 2.98
CA LYS A 35 4.13 -10.96 3.56
C LYS A 35 4.81 -11.22 4.89
N LYS A 36 6.04 -10.72 5.08
CA LYS A 36 6.77 -10.83 6.36
C LYS A 36 6.10 -9.97 7.45
N TYR A 37 5.61 -8.80 7.09
CA TYR A 37 4.96 -7.86 8.01
C TYR A 37 3.43 -7.95 7.99
N ASP A 38 2.84 -8.90 7.26
CA ASP A 38 1.41 -8.98 6.95
C ASP A 38 0.54 -8.95 8.20
N ARG A 39 0.88 -9.79 9.17
CA ARG A 39 0.20 -9.88 10.46
C ARG A 39 0.45 -8.66 11.32
N GLN A 40 1.63 -8.06 11.23
CA GLN A 40 2.01 -6.90 12.03
C GLN A 40 1.30 -5.64 11.52
N ILE A 41 1.05 -5.52 10.22
CA ILE A 41 0.25 -4.45 9.62
C ILE A 41 -1.21 -4.60 10.05
N ASP A 42 -1.76 -5.82 10.04
CA ASP A 42 -3.14 -6.07 10.51
C ASP A 42 -3.28 -5.79 12.00
N ASP A 43 -2.38 -6.33 12.82
CA ASP A 43 -2.36 -6.10 14.27
C ASP A 43 -2.19 -4.61 14.61
N PHE A 44 -1.39 -3.87 13.83
CA PHE A 44 -1.18 -2.43 14.01
C PHE A 44 -2.42 -1.62 13.64
N TYR A 45 -3.06 -1.91 12.50
CA TYR A 45 -4.32 -1.29 12.09
C TYR A 45 -5.44 -1.58 13.09
N GLU A 46 -5.57 -2.84 13.55
CA GLU A 46 -6.58 -3.22 14.55
C GLU A 46 -6.32 -2.53 15.90
N PHE A 47 -5.06 -2.34 16.27
CA PHE A 47 -4.70 -1.60 17.48
C PHE A 47 -5.06 -0.12 17.40
N THR A 48 -4.69 0.57 16.31
CA THR A 48 -4.99 2.00 16.12
C THR A 48 -6.49 2.27 15.98
N HIS A 49 -7.24 1.31 15.44
CA HIS A 49 -8.71 1.38 15.33
C HIS A 49 -9.44 0.71 16.50
N SER A 50 -8.72 0.32 17.55
CA SER A 50 -9.34 -0.28 18.73
C SER A 50 -10.05 0.79 19.56
N TYR A 51 -11.17 0.41 20.17
CA TYR A 51 -11.88 1.27 21.13
C TYR A 51 -10.98 1.84 22.23
N SER A 52 -9.98 1.06 22.67
CA SER A 52 -9.05 1.49 23.71
C SER A 52 -8.13 2.62 23.23
N PHE A 53 -7.68 2.56 21.98
CA PHE A 53 -6.83 3.57 21.38
C PHE A 53 -7.61 4.87 21.13
N GLU A 54 -8.79 4.76 20.51
CA GLU A 54 -9.72 5.88 20.30
C GLU A 54 -10.06 6.58 21.62
N THR A 55 -10.35 5.81 22.68
CA THR A 55 -10.62 6.37 24.02
C THR A 55 -9.43 7.15 24.58
N VAL A 56 -8.19 6.67 24.36
CA VAL A 56 -6.97 7.36 24.82
C VAL A 56 -6.73 8.65 24.04
N GLN A 57 -6.93 8.60 22.72
CA GLN A 57 -6.85 9.78 21.85
C GLN A 57 -7.88 10.83 22.28
N ASP A 58 -9.15 10.44 22.41
CA ASP A 58 -10.24 11.31 22.90
C ASP A 58 -9.94 11.93 24.27
N LEU A 59 -9.33 11.17 25.18
CA LEU A 59 -8.94 11.67 26.50
C LEU A 59 -7.82 12.70 26.40
N ILE A 60 -6.83 12.47 25.55
CA ILE A 60 -5.71 13.39 25.32
C ILE A 60 -6.22 14.68 24.69
N ASP A 61 -7.13 14.56 23.72
CA ASP A 61 -7.79 15.68 23.05
C ASP A 61 -8.59 16.53 24.05
N GLN A 62 -9.45 15.88 24.85
CA GLN A 62 -10.24 16.55 25.88
C GLN A 62 -9.36 17.24 26.93
N VAL A 63 -8.24 16.63 27.32
CA VAL A 63 -7.30 17.21 28.29
C VAL A 63 -6.53 18.38 27.68
N SER A 64 -6.13 18.28 26.40
CA SER A 64 -5.50 19.34 25.63
C SER A 64 -6.42 20.55 25.50
N ASP A 65 -7.68 20.32 25.13
CA ASP A 65 -8.71 21.36 25.01
C ASP A 65 -9.08 21.97 26.36
N PHE A 66 -9.20 21.16 27.41
CA PHE A 66 -9.39 21.67 28.76
C PHE A 66 -8.22 22.55 29.21
N TYR A 67 -6.98 22.17 28.89
CA TYR A 67 -5.79 22.98 29.18
C TYR A 67 -5.81 24.31 28.42
N LYS A 68 -6.17 24.30 27.12
CA LYS A 68 -6.30 25.51 26.29
C LYS A 68 -7.41 26.43 26.79
N ALA A 69 -8.54 25.87 27.21
CA ALA A 69 -9.72 26.61 27.66
C ALA A 69 -9.59 27.19 29.08
N ASN A 70 -8.62 26.74 29.89
CA ASN A 70 -8.44 27.17 31.28
C ASN A 70 -7.09 27.88 31.52
N PRO A 71 -7.00 29.19 31.20
CA PRO A 71 -5.83 30.03 31.51
C PRO A 71 -5.30 29.95 32.95
N PRO A 72 -6.16 29.87 34.00
CA PRO A 72 -5.67 29.77 35.38
C PRO A 72 -4.94 28.45 35.66
N LEU A 73 -5.39 27.37 35.04
CA LEU A 73 -4.80 26.04 35.18
C LEU A 73 -3.40 26.02 34.54
N ARG A 74 -3.30 26.59 33.34
CA ARG A 74 -2.04 26.81 32.63
C ARG A 74 -1.06 27.65 33.45
N GLN A 75 -1.53 28.77 34.01
CA GLN A 75 -0.69 29.66 34.82
C GLN A 75 -0.21 28.97 36.11
N THR A 76 -1.06 28.14 36.73
CA THR A 76 -0.71 27.33 37.90
C THR A 76 0.34 26.27 37.54
N LEU A 77 0.16 25.58 36.41
CA LEU A 77 1.09 24.56 35.89
C LEU A 77 2.44 25.16 35.49
N GLU A 78 2.45 26.34 34.85
CA GLU A 78 3.65 27.11 34.59
C GLU A 78 4.39 27.50 35.88
N THR A 79 3.65 27.86 36.94
CA THR A 79 4.21 28.26 38.24
C THR A 79 4.90 27.09 38.98
N ILE A 80 4.43 25.85 38.78
CA ILE A 80 5.04 24.65 39.38
C ILE A 80 6.06 23.96 38.46
N GLY A 81 6.47 24.60 37.36
CA GLY A 81 7.47 24.06 36.43
C GLY A 81 6.94 23.06 35.40
N MET A 82 5.62 22.92 35.28
CA MET A 82 4.91 22.05 34.33
C MET A 82 4.34 22.81 33.12
N GLY A 83 4.88 23.99 32.80
CA GLY A 83 4.38 24.83 31.69
C GLY A 83 4.45 24.15 30.31
N GLN A 84 5.30 23.13 30.17
CA GLN A 84 5.45 22.34 28.93
C GLN A 84 4.37 21.27 28.74
N VAL A 85 3.53 20.99 29.75
CA VAL A 85 2.52 19.92 29.68
C VAL A 85 1.50 20.16 28.55
N GLY A 86 1.12 21.41 28.30
CA GLY A 86 0.22 21.73 27.18
C GLY A 86 0.83 21.47 25.80
N GLN A 87 2.12 21.74 25.63
CA GLN A 87 2.84 21.42 24.39
C GLN A 87 3.00 19.91 24.23
N LEU A 88 3.38 19.22 25.30
CA LEU A 88 3.52 17.76 25.31
C LEU A 88 2.21 17.06 24.93
N LEU A 89 1.05 17.53 25.43
CA LEU A 89 -0.25 16.96 25.09
C LEU A 89 -0.60 17.16 23.61
N GLN A 90 -0.29 18.33 23.06
CA GLN A 90 -0.50 18.62 21.64
C GLN A 90 0.44 17.79 20.75
N ASP A 91 1.71 17.65 21.13
CA ASP A 91 2.67 16.81 20.42
C ASP A 91 2.24 15.34 20.46
N ILE A 92 1.69 14.86 21.59
CA ILE A 92 1.21 13.47 21.70
C ILE A 92 -0.02 13.26 20.80
N ASP A 93 -0.95 14.20 20.79
CA ASP A 93 -2.15 14.13 19.96
C ASP A 93 -1.83 14.07 18.46
N GLU A 94 -0.97 14.98 17.97
CA GLU A 94 -0.51 15.00 16.57
C GLU A 94 0.22 13.70 16.19
N ASN A 95 1.05 13.16 17.09
CA ASN A 95 1.72 11.87 16.86
C ASN A 95 0.75 10.68 16.83
N LEU A 96 -0.36 10.73 17.59
CA LEU A 96 -1.37 9.67 17.57
C LEU A 96 -2.17 9.70 16.27
N GLU A 97 -2.53 10.89 15.79
CA GLU A 97 -3.18 11.07 14.47
C GLU A 97 -2.27 10.58 13.33
N ASP A 98 -1.00 10.98 13.31
CA ASP A 98 0.01 10.50 12.35
C ASP A 98 0.16 8.97 12.39
N THR A 99 0.07 8.37 13.59
CA THR A 99 0.15 6.92 13.78
C THR A 99 -1.07 6.20 13.17
N VAL A 100 -2.26 6.78 13.28
CA VAL A 100 -3.48 6.25 12.66
C VAL A 100 -3.36 6.35 11.13
N GLU A 101 -3.01 7.52 10.59
CA GLU A 101 -2.84 7.73 9.14
C GLU A 101 -1.80 6.76 8.56
N MET A 102 -0.65 6.62 9.23
CA MET A 102 0.40 5.69 8.82
C MET A 102 -0.09 4.23 8.85
N SER A 103 -0.97 3.85 9.79
CA SER A 103 -1.57 2.51 9.83
C SER A 103 -2.53 2.26 8.66
N GLU A 104 -3.31 3.27 8.27
CA GLU A 104 -4.20 3.21 7.10
C GLU A 104 -3.40 3.12 5.80
N ASP A 105 -2.35 3.93 5.65
CA ASP A 105 -1.47 3.92 4.48
C ASP A 105 -0.79 2.56 4.30
N LEU A 106 -0.28 1.97 5.38
CA LEU A 106 0.31 0.63 5.36
C LEU A 106 -0.71 -0.45 4.96
N TYR A 107 -1.94 -0.36 5.48
CA TYR A 107 -3.02 -1.27 5.15
C TYR A 107 -3.48 -1.13 3.68
N ASN A 108 -3.59 0.10 3.18
CA ASN A 108 -3.94 0.42 1.80
C ASN A 108 -2.85 -0.01 0.81
N ALA A 109 -1.57 0.22 1.16
CA ALA A 109 -0.43 -0.25 0.37
C ALA A 109 -0.40 -1.78 0.27
N LYS A 110 -0.68 -2.48 1.39
CA LYS A 110 -0.86 -3.94 1.39
C LYS A 110 -1.95 -4.39 0.42
N SER A 111 -3.12 -3.75 0.43
CA SER A 111 -4.21 -4.11 -0.49
C SER A 111 -3.85 -3.84 -1.96
N SER A 112 -3.23 -2.69 -2.24
CA SER A 112 -2.83 -2.26 -3.59
C SER A 112 -1.79 -3.19 -4.20
N VAL A 113 -0.83 -3.66 -3.39
CA VAL A 113 0.17 -4.64 -3.84
C VAL A 113 -0.50 -5.97 -4.20
N ARG A 114 -1.50 -6.39 -3.42
CA ARG A 114 -2.25 -7.62 -3.71
C ARG A 114 -3.05 -7.51 -5.01
N GLU A 115 -3.63 -6.36 -5.30
CA GLU A 115 -4.32 -6.09 -6.57
C GLU A 115 -3.36 -6.04 -7.76
N ALA A 116 -2.26 -5.31 -7.65
CA ALA A 116 -1.25 -5.20 -8.70
C ALA A 116 -0.64 -6.57 -9.07
N ARG A 117 -0.52 -7.49 -8.11
CA ARG A 117 -0.14 -8.89 -8.40
C ARG A 117 -1.13 -9.59 -9.33
N SER A 118 -2.43 -9.37 -9.16
CA SER A 118 -3.44 -9.94 -10.06
C SER A 118 -3.26 -9.42 -11.49
N TRP A 119 -2.99 -8.12 -11.64
CA TRP A 119 -2.73 -7.48 -12.94
C TRP A 119 -1.48 -8.01 -13.62
N ILE A 120 -0.39 -8.22 -12.86
CA ILE A 120 0.85 -8.85 -13.36
C ILE A 120 0.56 -10.26 -13.86
N PHE A 121 -0.21 -11.05 -13.12
CA PHE A 121 -0.59 -12.40 -13.51
C PHE A 121 -1.45 -12.42 -14.78
N TYR A 122 -2.37 -11.46 -14.93
CA TYR A 122 -3.14 -11.28 -16.17
C TYR A 122 -2.26 -10.88 -17.36
N LEU A 123 -1.25 -10.04 -17.15
CA LEU A 123 -0.27 -9.67 -18.18
C LEU A 123 0.58 -10.87 -18.62
N GLU A 124 1.04 -11.69 -17.68
CA GLU A 124 1.81 -12.90 -17.97
C GLU A 124 0.97 -13.93 -18.76
N ILE A 125 -0.25 -14.22 -18.31
CA ILE A 125 -1.18 -15.13 -19.01
C ILE A 125 -1.52 -14.58 -20.41
N GLY A 126 -1.82 -13.28 -20.50
CA GLY A 126 -2.11 -12.62 -21.78
C GLY A 126 -0.94 -12.69 -22.75
N GLY A 127 0.29 -12.50 -22.27
CA GLY A 127 1.51 -12.65 -23.05
C GLY A 127 1.68 -14.08 -23.59
N ILE A 128 1.48 -15.11 -22.75
CA ILE A 128 1.56 -16.53 -23.16
C ILE A 128 0.53 -16.86 -24.24
N LEU A 129 -0.72 -16.41 -24.07
CA LEU A 129 -1.80 -16.65 -25.04
C LEU A 129 -1.50 -16.01 -26.40
N LEU A 130 -0.96 -14.79 -26.42
CA LEU A 130 -0.61 -14.09 -27.66
C LEU A 130 0.57 -14.75 -28.37
N ILE A 131 1.56 -15.27 -27.64
CA ILE A 131 2.64 -16.07 -28.23
C ILE A 131 2.08 -17.34 -28.85
N GLY A 132 1.23 -18.07 -28.12
CA GLY A 132 0.59 -19.28 -28.62
C GLY A 132 -0.22 -19.04 -29.90
N ALA A 133 -1.01 -17.96 -29.94
CA ALA A 133 -1.75 -17.54 -31.12
C ALA A 133 -0.82 -17.15 -32.28
N GLY A 134 0.26 -16.42 -31.99
CA GLY A 134 1.27 -16.04 -32.97
C GLY A 134 1.96 -17.25 -33.62
N ILE A 135 2.33 -18.26 -32.82
CA ILE A 135 2.90 -19.54 -33.30
C ILE A 135 1.86 -20.26 -34.18
N ALA A 136 0.62 -20.39 -33.73
CA ALA A 136 -0.43 -21.09 -34.47
C ALA A 136 -0.70 -20.43 -35.84
N VAL A 137 -0.75 -19.10 -35.90
CA VAL A 137 -0.93 -18.34 -37.14
C VAL A 137 0.28 -18.48 -38.06
N ALA A 138 1.51 -18.48 -37.52
CA ALA A 138 2.72 -18.67 -38.29
C ALA A 138 2.80 -20.09 -38.90
N VAL A 139 2.52 -21.14 -38.11
CA VAL A 139 2.49 -22.53 -38.58
C VAL A 139 1.41 -22.74 -39.63
N TRP A 140 0.22 -22.18 -39.44
CA TRP A 140 -0.86 -22.25 -40.42
C TRP A 140 -0.55 -21.49 -41.71
N ALA A 141 0.14 -20.36 -41.63
CA ALA A 141 0.61 -19.64 -42.80
C ALA A 141 1.65 -20.46 -43.57
N PHE A 142 2.53 -21.19 -42.88
CA PHE A 142 3.57 -22.03 -43.46
C PHE A 142 3.01 -23.30 -44.13
N TYR A 143 1.95 -23.89 -43.57
CA TYR A 143 1.29 -25.09 -44.12
C TYR A 143 0.39 -24.81 -45.35
N ARG A 144 0.15 -23.54 -45.68
CA ARG A 144 -0.78 -23.11 -46.73
C ARG A 144 -0.08 -22.43 -47.92
N GLU A 145 1.25 -22.33 -47.87
CA GLU A 145 2.14 -22.16 -49.03
C GLU A 145 2.48 -23.54 -49.62
#